data_AF-A0A8S4G3S8-F1
#
_entry.id   AF-A0A8S4G3S8-F1
#
_cell.length_a   1.000
_cell.length_b   1.000
_cell.length_c   1.000
_cell.angle_alpha   90.00
_cell.angle_beta   90.00
_cell.angle_gamma   90.00
#
_symmetry.space_group_name_H-M   'P 1'
#
loop_
_entity.id
_entity.type
_entity.pdbx_description
1 polymer ?
#
loop_
_entity_poly.entity_id
_entity_poly.type
_entity_poly.pdbx_seq_one_letter_code
_entity_poly.pdbx_strand_id
1 'polypeptide(L)'
;MAESVPATLTKTEKRLTRRFYTSTVFHFLCLSHHLTVQVLGLLFLLSIRNNEHDKVRELFNFAPAFATNWNFLFQTTFLSLALLHDALEWVDKHDTKIGRLVRYWRDVVFSGLAIPITMFVTGMFWSVYLIDRELVFPTVYDDIVPWWFNHCVHTNIFIIICVETVLVPRRRPVDSKMEHVCVITAVVAYAVV
;
A
#
# COMPACT_ATOMS: atom_id res chain seq x y z
N MET A 1 34.40 -8.09 -41.58
CA MET A 1 34.90 -8.23 -40.20
C MET A 1 33.68 -8.14 -39.30
N ALA A 2 33.14 -9.28 -38.88
CA ALA A 2 31.92 -9.33 -38.10
C ALA A 2 32.24 -9.01 -36.64
N GLU A 3 31.75 -7.88 -36.13
CA GLU A 3 31.74 -7.62 -34.69
C GLU A 3 30.79 -8.63 -34.04
N SER A 4 31.37 -9.61 -33.36
CA SER A 4 30.64 -10.57 -32.55
C SER A 4 29.99 -9.86 -31.36
N VAL A 5 28.67 -9.75 -31.37
CA VAL A 5 27.85 -9.34 -30.22
C VAL A 5 28.17 -10.24 -29.02
N PRO A 6 28.53 -9.72 -27.82
CA PRO A 6 28.79 -10.56 -26.67
C PRO A 6 27.46 -11.02 -26.05
N ALA A 7 26.97 -12.17 -26.50
CA ALA A 7 25.68 -12.72 -26.10
C ALA A 7 25.75 -13.61 -24.85
N THR A 8 26.19 -13.09 -23.70
CA THR A 8 25.88 -13.73 -22.40
C THR A 8 25.98 -12.74 -21.24
N LEU A 9 24.83 -12.35 -20.67
CA LEU A 9 24.77 -11.67 -19.37
C LEU A 9 25.41 -12.55 -18.28
N THR A 10 26.21 -11.94 -17.41
CA THR A 10 26.79 -12.55 -16.22
C THR A 10 25.68 -13.06 -15.28
N LYS A 11 26.00 -14.02 -14.41
CA LYS A 11 25.07 -14.56 -13.41
C LYS A 11 24.46 -13.46 -12.52
N THR A 12 25.25 -12.42 -12.22
CA THR A 12 24.85 -11.25 -11.44
C THR A 12 23.84 -10.38 -12.19
N GLU A 13 24.12 -10.07 -13.47
CA GLU A 13 23.20 -9.32 -14.33
C GLU A 13 21.87 -10.06 -14.50
N LYS A 14 21.90 -11.37 -14.78
CA LYS A 14 20.68 -12.20 -14.85
C LYS A 14 19.85 -12.17 -13.57
N ARG A 15 20.51 -12.16 -12.39
CA ARG A 15 19.85 -12.08 -11.09
C ARG A 15 19.23 -10.70 -10.86
N LEU A 16 19.92 -9.63 -11.23
CA LEU A 16 19.44 -8.25 -11.16
C LEU A 16 18.22 -8.07 -12.06
N THR A 17 18.31 -8.46 -13.33
CA THR A 17 17.19 -8.38 -14.29
C THR A 17 15.98 -9.18 -13.83
N ARG A 18 16.18 -10.41 -13.32
CA ARG A 18 15.07 -11.24 -12.81
C ARG A 18 14.40 -10.58 -11.61
N ARG A 19 15.19 -10.07 -10.66
CA ARG A 19 14.65 -9.42 -9.45
C ARG A 19 13.86 -8.16 -9.79
N PHE A 20 14.38 -7.37 -10.71
CA PHE A 20 13.73 -6.18 -11.22
C PHE A 20 12.39 -6.53 -11.89
N TYR A 21 12.39 -7.50 -12.81
CA TYR A 21 11.17 -8.00 -13.45
C TYR A 21 10.14 -8.50 -12.43
N THR A 22 10.55 -9.30 -11.45
CA THR A 22 9.63 -9.80 -10.40
C THR A 22 9.04 -8.68 -9.55
N SER A 23 9.84 -7.65 -9.24
CA SER A 23 9.40 -6.46 -8.52
C SER A 23 8.34 -5.70 -9.31
N THR A 24 8.59 -5.46 -10.61
CA THR A 24 7.64 -4.75 -11.48
C THR A 24 6.31 -5.46 -11.60
N VAL A 25 6.32 -6.78 -11.84
CA VAL A 25 5.08 -7.57 -11.92
C VAL A 25 4.32 -7.53 -10.59
N PHE A 26 5.03 -7.69 -9.47
CA PHE A 26 4.44 -7.62 -8.14
C PHE A 26 3.78 -6.26 -7.88
N HIS A 27 4.51 -5.15 -8.09
CA HIS A 27 3.97 -3.80 -7.90
C HIS A 27 2.76 -3.52 -8.80
N PHE A 28 2.79 -3.95 -10.06
CA PHE A 28 1.67 -3.77 -10.99
C PHE A 28 0.42 -4.50 -10.49
N LEU A 29 0.56 -5.78 -10.08
CA LEU A 29 -0.55 -6.57 -9.56
C LEU A 29 -1.09 -6.00 -8.25
N CYS A 30 -0.22 -5.60 -7.33
CA CYS A 30 -0.62 -5.02 -6.04
C CYS A 30 -1.29 -3.65 -6.21
N LEU A 31 -0.81 -2.80 -7.12
CA LEU A 31 -1.44 -1.52 -7.43
C LEU A 31 -2.82 -1.73 -8.07
N SER A 32 -2.92 -2.65 -9.03
CA SER A 32 -4.20 -3.01 -9.67
C SER A 32 -5.21 -3.49 -8.62
N HIS A 33 -4.78 -4.39 -7.72
CA HIS A 33 -5.59 -4.85 -6.59
C HIS A 33 -6.09 -3.68 -5.72
N HIS A 34 -5.19 -2.79 -5.29
CA HIS A 34 -5.55 -1.64 -4.45
C HIS A 34 -6.52 -0.68 -5.13
N LEU A 35 -6.33 -0.41 -6.42
CA LEU A 35 -7.24 0.44 -7.19
C LEU A 35 -8.61 -0.22 -7.33
N THR A 36 -8.66 -1.52 -7.63
CA THR A 36 -9.94 -2.25 -7.68
C THR A 36 -10.66 -2.24 -6.34
N VAL A 37 -9.96 -2.51 -5.23
CA VAL A 37 -10.56 -2.49 -3.89
C VAL A 37 -11.07 -1.10 -3.52
N GLN A 38 -10.35 -0.02 -3.87
CA GLN A 38 -10.83 1.35 -3.64
C GLN A 38 -12.08 1.68 -4.46
N VAL A 39 -12.13 1.27 -5.73
CA VAL A 39 -13.33 1.45 -6.56
C VAL A 39 -14.51 0.68 -5.98
N LEU A 40 -14.32 -0.58 -5.60
CA LEU A 40 -15.37 -1.39 -4.97
C LEU A 40 -15.82 -0.82 -3.63
N GLY A 41 -14.89 -0.34 -2.80
CA GLY A 41 -15.18 0.31 -1.53
C GLY A 41 -16.01 1.59 -1.73
N LEU A 42 -15.66 2.42 -2.72
CA LEU A 42 -16.45 3.60 -3.06
C LEU A 42 -17.87 3.22 -3.52
N LEU A 43 -18.00 2.17 -4.36
CA LEU A 43 -19.31 1.67 -4.79
C LEU A 43 -20.14 1.16 -3.61
N PHE A 44 -19.53 0.48 -2.64
CA PHE A 44 -20.21 0.05 -1.40
C PHE A 44 -20.66 1.24 -0.55
N LEU A 45 -19.81 2.26 -0.37
CA LEU A 45 -20.19 3.46 0.36
C LEU A 45 -21.37 4.18 -0.31
N LEU A 46 -21.37 4.26 -1.64
CA LEU A 46 -22.47 4.86 -2.38
C LEU A 46 -23.77 4.04 -2.29
N SER A 47 -23.69 2.70 -2.25
CA SER A 47 -24.88 1.85 -2.12
C SER A 47 -25.56 1.96 -0.75
N ILE A 48 -24.79 2.26 0.30
CA ILE A 48 -25.30 2.35 1.68
C ILE A 48 -25.62 3.77 2.15
N ARG A 49 -25.33 4.79 1.32
CA ARG A 49 -25.50 6.21 1.67
C ARG A 49 -26.87 6.56 2.26
N ASN A 50 -27.93 5.96 1.72
CA ASN A 50 -29.32 6.22 2.12
C ASN A 50 -29.94 5.04 2.92
N ASN A 51 -29.12 4.21 3.57
CA ASN A 51 -29.61 3.06 4.31
C ASN A 51 -30.37 3.48 5.59
N GLU A 52 -31.47 2.78 5.88
CA GLU A 52 -32.33 3.04 7.04
C GLU A 52 -31.64 2.69 8.36
N HIS A 53 -30.76 1.69 8.38
CA HIS A 53 -30.10 1.22 9.58
C HIS A 53 -28.96 2.17 10.00
N ASP A 54 -29.04 2.73 11.21
CA ASP A 54 -28.11 3.79 11.66
C ASP A 54 -26.64 3.35 11.64
N LYS A 55 -26.32 2.15 12.17
CA LYS A 55 -24.96 1.56 12.09
C LYS A 55 -24.41 1.50 10.65
N VAL A 56 -25.26 1.26 9.67
CA VAL A 56 -24.84 1.19 8.26
C VAL A 56 -24.57 2.59 7.71
N ARG A 57 -25.36 3.57 8.11
CA ARG A 57 -25.12 4.97 7.74
C ARG A 57 -23.87 5.53 8.39
N GLU A 58 -23.53 5.08 9.59
CA GLU A 58 -22.27 5.39 10.26
C GLU A 58 -21.05 4.94 9.45
N LEU A 59 -21.09 3.76 8.79
CA LEU A 59 -20.03 3.35 7.86
C LEU A 59 -19.77 4.39 6.76
N PHE A 60 -20.83 4.97 6.19
CA PHE A 60 -20.70 6.03 5.19
C PHE A 60 -20.13 7.32 5.80
N ASN A 61 -20.72 7.78 6.91
CA ASN A 61 -20.37 9.05 7.53
C ASN A 61 -18.93 9.08 8.06
N PHE A 62 -18.47 7.97 8.66
CA PHE A 62 -17.13 7.85 9.25
C PHE A 62 -16.09 7.25 8.30
N ALA A 63 -16.45 6.91 7.06
CA ALA A 63 -15.50 6.39 6.07
C ALA A 63 -14.20 7.22 5.96
N PRO A 64 -14.22 8.57 5.94
CA PRO A 64 -13.00 9.37 5.88
C PRO A 64 -12.09 9.22 7.12
N ALA A 65 -12.64 8.85 8.27
CA ALA A 65 -11.92 8.68 9.54
C ALA A 65 -11.40 7.25 9.76
N PHE A 66 -11.80 6.28 8.93
CA PHE A 66 -11.32 4.91 9.10
C PHE A 66 -9.83 4.78 8.79
N ALA A 67 -9.03 4.36 9.77
CA ALA A 67 -7.60 4.05 9.63
C ALA A 67 -7.32 3.15 8.42
N THR A 68 -8.22 2.22 8.11
CA THR A 68 -8.14 1.33 6.96
C THR A 68 -8.07 2.11 5.64
N ASN A 69 -8.89 3.14 5.47
CA ASN A 69 -8.90 3.96 4.25
C ASN A 69 -7.62 4.79 4.11
N TRP A 70 -7.12 5.33 5.21
CA TRP A 70 -5.81 6.00 5.24
C TRP A 70 -4.66 5.06 4.93
N ASN A 71 -4.70 3.83 5.46
CA ASN A 71 -3.70 2.82 5.13
C ASN A 71 -3.71 2.50 3.63
N PHE A 72 -4.90 2.34 3.03
CA PHE A 72 -5.03 2.14 1.57
C PHE A 72 -4.47 3.31 0.77
N LEU A 73 -4.71 4.56 1.21
CA LEU A 73 -4.14 5.74 0.58
C LEU A 73 -2.60 5.70 0.61
N PHE A 74 -2.01 5.39 1.77
CA PHE A 74 -0.56 5.31 1.90
C PHE A 74 0.04 4.15 1.10
N GLN A 75 -0.57 2.96 1.14
CA GLN A 75 -0.12 1.82 0.33
C GLN A 75 -0.25 2.09 -1.17
N THR A 76 -1.34 2.69 -1.63
CA THR A 76 -1.55 3.03 -3.04
C THR A 76 -0.53 4.07 -3.50
N THR A 77 -0.25 5.08 -2.67
CA THR A 77 0.78 6.09 -2.94
C THR A 77 2.16 5.43 -3.04
N PHE A 78 2.48 4.55 -2.09
CA PHE A 78 3.72 3.77 -2.11
C PHE A 78 3.83 2.91 -3.38
N LEU A 79 2.81 2.11 -3.70
CA LEU A 79 2.80 1.21 -4.87
C LEU A 79 2.91 1.99 -6.19
N SER A 80 2.31 3.17 -6.26
CA SER A 80 2.43 4.07 -7.41
C SER A 80 3.86 4.59 -7.56
N LEU A 81 4.50 5.01 -6.46
CA LEU A 81 5.90 5.43 -6.46
C LEU A 81 6.86 4.26 -6.78
N ALA A 82 6.53 3.05 -6.32
CA ALA A 82 7.31 1.85 -6.60
C ALA A 82 7.24 1.44 -8.06
N LEU A 83 6.04 1.43 -8.65
CA LEU A 83 5.86 1.14 -10.07
C LEU A 83 6.47 2.24 -10.96
N LEU A 84 6.41 3.51 -10.55
CA LEU A 84 7.09 4.60 -11.24
C LEU A 84 8.61 4.46 -11.16
N HIS A 85 9.15 4.08 -9.99
CA HIS A 85 10.58 3.81 -9.84
C HIS A 85 11.01 2.67 -10.78
N ASP A 86 10.21 1.60 -10.85
CA ASP A 86 10.49 0.49 -11.76
C ASP A 86 10.43 0.94 -13.22
N ALA A 87 9.42 1.72 -13.63
CA ALA A 87 9.32 2.27 -14.98
C ALA A 87 10.53 3.14 -15.34
N LEU A 88 11.05 3.94 -14.39
CA LEU A 88 12.26 4.74 -14.57
C LEU A 88 13.52 3.88 -14.69
N GLU A 89 13.56 2.72 -14.05
CA GLU A 89 14.67 1.76 -14.21
C GLU A 89 14.62 1.07 -15.58
N TRP A 90 13.44 0.73 -16.10
CA TRP A 90 13.27 0.16 -17.46
C TRP A 90 13.74 1.09 -18.58
N VAL A 91 13.69 2.41 -18.35
CA VAL A 91 14.11 3.42 -19.33
C VAL A 91 15.47 4.08 -18.98
N ASP A 92 16.25 3.45 -18.10
CA ASP A 92 17.58 3.91 -17.66
C ASP A 92 17.60 5.33 -17.08
N LYS A 93 16.48 5.80 -16.51
CA LYS A 93 16.34 7.11 -15.86
C LYS A 93 16.34 7.05 -14.33
N HIS A 94 16.62 5.90 -13.74
CA HIS A 94 16.62 5.71 -12.29
C HIS A 94 17.67 6.54 -11.54
N ASP A 95 18.75 6.96 -12.22
CA ASP A 95 19.81 7.83 -11.69
C ASP A 95 19.67 9.30 -12.10
N THR A 96 18.56 9.68 -12.73
CA THR A 96 18.23 11.09 -12.91
C THR A 96 17.82 11.74 -11.59
N LYS A 97 17.74 13.07 -11.55
CA LYS A 97 17.19 13.80 -10.38
C LYS A 97 15.79 13.30 -10.01
N ILE A 98 14.95 13.03 -11.00
CA ILE A 98 13.59 12.51 -10.82
C ILE A 98 13.65 11.08 -10.28
N GLY A 99 14.46 10.20 -10.87
CA GLY A 99 14.63 8.82 -10.40
C GLY A 99 15.07 8.71 -8.94
N ARG A 100 16.03 9.56 -8.52
CA ARG A 100 16.44 9.66 -7.12
C ARG A 100 15.33 10.18 -6.21
N LEU A 101 14.55 11.17 -6.66
CA LEU A 101 13.44 11.74 -5.89
C LEU A 101 12.30 10.73 -5.68
N VAL A 102 11.91 10.01 -6.74
CA VAL A 102 10.89 8.95 -6.66
C VAL A 102 11.35 7.84 -5.72
N ARG A 103 12.60 7.37 -5.85
CA ARG A 103 13.20 6.38 -4.95
C ARG A 103 13.21 6.85 -3.49
N TYR A 104 13.56 8.11 -3.27
CA TYR A 104 13.58 8.71 -1.95
C TYR A 104 12.20 8.68 -1.28
N TRP A 105 11.18 9.23 -1.95
CA TRP A 105 9.81 9.30 -1.41
C TRP A 105 9.13 7.95 -1.31
N ARG A 106 9.37 7.04 -2.26
CA ARG A 106 8.91 5.65 -2.17
C ARG A 106 9.32 5.04 -0.82
N ASP A 107 10.59 5.20 -0.45
CA ASP A 107 11.14 4.63 0.78
C ASP A 107 10.64 5.36 2.04
N VAL A 108 10.43 6.69 1.98
CA VAL A 108 9.80 7.46 3.08
C VAL A 108 8.36 6.99 3.33
N VAL A 109 7.52 6.93 2.29
CA VAL A 109 6.12 6.52 2.44
C VAL A 109 6.04 5.07 2.90
N PHE A 110 6.86 4.18 2.33
CA PHE A 110 6.86 2.77 2.72
C PHE A 110 7.24 2.57 4.19
N SER A 111 8.37 3.13 4.61
CA SER A 111 8.93 2.87 5.94
C SER A 111 8.26 3.68 7.04
N GLY A 112 7.86 4.91 6.73
CA GLY A 112 7.28 5.85 7.69
C GLY A 112 5.77 5.72 7.85
N LEU A 113 5.04 5.28 6.80
CA LEU A 113 3.57 5.25 6.81
C LEU A 113 3.04 3.85 6.52
N ALA A 114 3.37 3.26 5.37
CA ALA A 114 2.74 2.02 4.93
C ALA A 114 2.96 0.86 5.90
N ILE A 115 4.22 0.56 6.29
CA ILE A 115 4.50 -0.49 7.27
C ILE A 115 3.81 -0.25 8.62
N PRO A 116 4.09 0.85 9.36
CA PRO A 116 3.59 0.99 10.72
C PRO A 116 2.07 1.05 10.79
N ILE A 117 1.42 1.75 9.85
CA ILE A 117 -0.05 1.85 9.82
C ILE A 117 -0.67 0.50 9.43
N THR A 118 -0.06 -0.27 8.53
CA THR A 118 -0.55 -1.61 8.18
C THR A 118 -0.49 -2.57 9.36
N MET A 119 0.62 -2.54 10.11
CA MET A 119 0.77 -3.33 11.34
C MET A 119 -0.31 -2.96 12.36
N PHE A 120 -0.55 -1.67 12.55
CA PHE A 120 -1.57 -1.16 13.46
C PHE A 120 -2.98 -1.59 13.01
N VAL A 121 -3.37 -1.32 11.76
CA VAL A 121 -4.72 -1.64 11.24
C VAL A 121 -4.99 -3.14 11.31
N THR A 122 -4.06 -3.96 10.84
CA THR A 122 -4.21 -5.43 10.84
C THR A 122 -4.25 -5.96 12.28
N GLY A 123 -3.29 -5.56 13.11
CA GLY A 123 -3.17 -6.04 14.48
C GLY A 123 -4.37 -5.63 15.33
N MET A 124 -4.75 -4.36 15.28
CA MET A 124 -5.86 -3.83 16.07
C MET A 124 -7.18 -4.45 15.62
N PHE A 125 -7.47 -4.46 14.31
CA PHE A 125 -8.72 -5.02 13.79
C PHE A 125 -8.91 -6.48 14.19
N TRP A 126 -7.95 -7.36 13.90
CA TRP A 126 -8.12 -8.79 14.20
C TRP A 126 -8.07 -9.09 15.70
N SER A 127 -7.28 -8.36 16.47
CA SER A 127 -7.26 -8.54 17.93
C SER A 127 -8.61 -8.19 18.54
N VAL A 128 -9.19 -7.04 18.17
CA VAL A 128 -10.49 -6.62 18.68
C VAL A 128 -11.60 -7.53 18.12
N TYR A 129 -11.55 -7.88 16.84
CA TYR A 129 -12.50 -8.80 16.21
C TYR A 129 -12.57 -10.15 16.93
N LEU A 130 -11.43 -10.69 17.38
CA LEU A 130 -11.36 -11.96 18.11
C LEU A 130 -11.89 -11.86 19.55
N ILE A 131 -11.83 -10.69 20.18
CA ILE A 131 -12.36 -10.45 21.53
C ILE A 131 -13.86 -10.20 21.46
N ASP A 132 -14.28 -9.22 20.65
CA ASP A 132 -15.66 -8.88 20.37
C ASP A 132 -15.78 -8.19 19.00
N ARG A 133 -16.31 -8.93 18.01
CA ARG A 133 -16.49 -8.42 16.66
C ARG A 133 -17.44 -7.21 16.59
N GLU A 134 -18.38 -7.06 17.51
CA GLU A 134 -19.36 -5.97 17.45
C GLU A 134 -18.72 -4.58 17.63
N LEU A 135 -17.47 -4.52 18.14
CA LEU A 135 -16.74 -3.27 18.30
C LEU A 135 -16.11 -2.72 17.00
N VAL A 136 -15.79 -3.60 16.05
CA VAL A 136 -15.08 -3.20 14.80
C VAL A 136 -15.81 -3.64 13.54
N PHE A 137 -16.61 -4.70 13.62
CA PHE A 137 -17.36 -5.27 12.51
C PHE A 137 -18.68 -5.93 12.99
N PRO A 138 -19.67 -5.13 13.45
CA PRO A 138 -21.03 -5.55 13.74
C PRO A 138 -21.63 -6.53 12.74
N THR A 139 -22.46 -7.45 13.23
CA THR A 139 -23.20 -8.45 12.43
C THR A 139 -24.03 -7.86 11.30
N VAL A 140 -24.60 -6.65 11.48
CA VAL A 140 -25.32 -5.94 10.42
C VAL A 140 -24.46 -5.64 9.18
N TYR A 141 -23.13 -5.67 9.31
CA TYR A 141 -22.22 -5.46 8.18
C TYR A 141 -22.04 -6.71 7.31
N ASP A 142 -22.42 -7.90 7.78
CA ASP A 142 -22.26 -9.16 7.04
C ASP A 142 -23.07 -9.16 5.73
N ASP A 143 -24.21 -8.47 5.71
CA ASP A 143 -25.08 -8.34 4.53
C ASP A 143 -24.57 -7.31 3.51
N ILE A 144 -23.57 -6.50 3.89
CA ILE A 144 -23.13 -5.33 3.11
C ILE A 144 -21.70 -5.52 2.62
N VAL A 145 -20.80 -5.90 3.52
CA VAL A 145 -19.37 -6.00 3.26
C VAL A 145 -19.02 -7.46 3.09
N PRO A 146 -18.71 -7.91 1.86
CA PRO A 146 -18.35 -9.29 1.63
C PRO A 146 -17.10 -9.68 2.42
N TRP A 147 -17.08 -10.92 2.92
CA TRP A 147 -15.96 -11.46 3.69
C TRP A 147 -14.60 -11.27 2.99
N TRP A 148 -14.54 -11.41 1.66
CA TRP A 148 -13.32 -11.22 0.89
C TRP A 148 -12.84 -9.77 0.89
N PHE A 149 -13.76 -8.80 0.89
CA PHE A 149 -13.42 -7.38 0.95
C PHE A 149 -12.81 -7.05 2.31
N ASN A 150 -13.41 -7.60 3.38
CA ASN A 150 -12.87 -7.47 4.73
C ASN A 150 -11.41 -7.97 4.82
N HIS A 151 -11.09 -9.12 4.21
CA HIS A 151 -9.71 -9.60 4.14
C HIS A 151 -8.81 -8.75 3.24
N CYS A 152 -9.32 -8.20 2.14
CA CYS A 152 -8.54 -7.27 1.32
C CYS A 152 -8.04 -6.11 2.17
N VAL A 153 -8.93 -5.57 3.01
CA VAL A 153 -8.64 -4.35 3.75
C VAL A 153 -7.99 -4.55 5.13
N HIS A 154 -8.03 -5.77 5.69
CA HIS A 154 -7.45 -6.07 7.01
C HIS A 154 -6.40 -7.19 7.05
N THR A 155 -6.22 -8.00 6.00
CA THR A 155 -5.24 -9.10 5.98
C THR A 155 -4.28 -8.97 4.80
N ASN A 156 -4.79 -8.79 3.59
CA ASN A 156 -3.98 -8.77 2.37
C ASN A 156 -3.00 -7.60 2.37
N ILE A 157 -3.41 -6.45 2.91
CA ILE A 157 -2.52 -5.29 3.13
C ILE A 157 -1.24 -5.66 3.88
N PHE A 158 -1.32 -6.53 4.89
CA PHE A 158 -0.18 -6.98 5.67
C PHE A 158 0.69 -7.95 4.88
N ILE A 159 0.07 -8.91 4.19
CA ILE A 159 0.78 -9.86 3.34
C ILE A 159 1.59 -9.13 2.26
N ILE A 160 0.97 -8.16 1.57
CA ILE A 160 1.62 -7.34 0.54
C ILE A 160 2.85 -6.63 1.11
N ILE A 161 2.71 -5.99 2.28
CA ILE A 161 3.82 -5.29 2.93
C ILE A 161 4.94 -6.24 3.38
N CYS A 162 4.60 -7.43 3.91
CA CYS A 162 5.60 -8.43 4.27
C CYS A 162 6.38 -8.93 3.04
N VAL A 163 5.67 -9.26 1.96
CA VAL A 163 6.29 -9.69 0.71
C VAL A 163 7.20 -8.58 0.17
N GLU A 164 6.72 -7.34 0.15
CA GLU A 164 7.52 -6.19 -0.30
C GLU A 164 8.80 -6.00 0.54
N THR A 165 8.68 -6.14 1.86
CA THR A 165 9.82 -6.03 2.79
C THR A 165 10.91 -7.07 2.49
N VAL A 166 10.52 -8.26 2.04
CA VAL A 166 11.45 -9.35 1.68
C VAL A 166 12.00 -9.18 0.25
N LEU A 167 11.18 -8.73 -0.69
CA LEU A 167 11.55 -8.59 -2.11
C LEU A 167 12.49 -7.41 -2.37
N VAL A 168 12.26 -6.28 -1.70
CA VAL A 168 12.96 -5.03 -1.98
C VAL A 168 13.65 -4.47 -0.72
N PRO A 169 14.98 -4.60 -0.61
CA PRO A 169 15.77 -3.90 0.40
C PRO A 169 15.57 -2.41 0.28
N ARG A 170 15.38 -1.76 1.42
CA ARG A 170 15.14 -0.33 1.53
C ARG A 170 16.38 0.40 2.04
N ARG A 171 16.49 1.68 1.68
CA ARG A 171 17.53 2.55 2.22
C ARG A 171 17.32 2.81 3.71
N ARG A 172 18.38 3.24 4.39
CA ARG A 172 18.27 3.87 5.71
C ARG A 172 17.78 5.32 5.57
N PRO A 173 17.17 5.91 6.61
CA PRO A 173 16.84 7.33 6.64
C PRO A 173 18.07 8.20 6.29
N VAL A 174 17.88 9.21 5.44
CA VAL A 174 18.97 10.09 4.96
C VAL A 174 18.86 11.44 5.65
N ASP A 175 17.64 11.98 5.73
CA ASP A 175 17.32 13.15 6.55
C ASP A 175 16.28 12.75 7.60
N SER A 176 16.76 12.19 8.71
CA SER A 176 15.88 11.68 9.76
C SER A 176 14.93 12.77 10.28
N LYS A 177 15.38 14.02 10.45
CA LYS A 177 14.53 15.08 11.00
C LYS A 177 13.37 15.40 10.06
N MET A 178 13.67 15.64 8.78
CA MET A 178 12.62 15.92 7.79
C MET A 178 11.67 14.72 7.62
N GLU A 179 12.22 13.50 7.53
CA GLU A 179 11.42 12.28 7.38
C GLU A 179 10.44 12.09 8.56
N HIS A 180 10.90 12.28 9.80
CA HIS A 180 10.02 12.21 10.98
C HIS A 180 8.97 13.33 10.98
N VAL A 181 9.34 14.56 10.61
CA VAL A 181 8.37 15.67 10.51
C VAL A 181 7.28 15.33 9.51
N CYS A 182 7.62 14.85 8.31
CA CYS A 182 6.62 14.44 7.31
C CYS A 182 5.68 13.34 7.82
N VAL A 183 6.24 12.31 8.48
CA VAL A 183 5.44 11.20 9.03
C VAL A 183 4.52 11.71 10.15
N ILE A 184 5.03 12.52 11.08
CA ILE A 184 4.23 13.10 12.17
C ILE A 184 3.13 13.98 11.60
N THR A 185 3.42 14.82 10.59
CA THR A 185 2.39 15.64 9.94
C THR A 185 1.28 14.77 9.35
N ALA A 186 1.60 13.67 8.68
CA ALA A 186 0.59 12.76 8.14
C ALA A 186 -0.24 12.08 9.25
N VAL A 187 0.38 11.68 10.35
CA VAL A 187 -0.32 11.06 11.50
C VAL A 187 -1.20 12.08 12.22
N VAL A 188 -0.74 13.33 12.39
CA VAL A 188 -1.52 14.41 12.97
C VAL A 188 -2.68 14.78 12.04
N ALA A 189 -2.47 14.79 10.72
CA ALA A 189 -3.53 15.01 9.75
C ALA A 189 -4.62 13.92 9.83
N TYR A 190 -4.24 12.67 10.07
CA TYR A 190 -5.20 11.60 10.35
C TYR A 190 -5.96 11.85 11.67
N ALA A 191 -5.27 12.31 12.73
CA ALA A 191 -5.88 12.50 14.04
C ALA A 191 -6.92 13.64 14.14
N VAL A 192 -7.04 14.48 13.10
CA VAL A 192 -8.00 15.61 13.06
C VAL A 192 -9.21 15.37 12.17
N VAL A 193 -9.31 14.19 11.54
CA VAL A 193 -10.45 13.75 10.72
C VAL A 193 -11.36 12.85 11.53
#